data_AF-A0A354BJN0-F1
#
_entry.id   AF-A0A354BJN0-F1
#
_cell.length_a   1.000
_cell.length_b   1.000
_cell.length_c   1.000
_cell.angle_alpha   90.00
_cell.angle_beta   90.00
_cell.angle_gamma   90.00
#
_symmetry.space_group_name_H-M   'P 1'
#
loop_
_entity.id
_entity.type
_entity.pdbx_description
1 polymer ?
#
loop_
_entity_poly.entity_id
_entity_poly.type
_entity_poly.pdbx_seq_one_letter_code
_entity_poly.pdbx_strand_id
1 'polypeptide(L)' 'PNVDFYSGIIYDKMGIDVDLFTPLFAMARVSGWLAHWLEQLRENKLFRPDQIYAGEHNRPYVPIDRR' A
#
# COMPACT_ATOMS: atom_id res chain seq x y z
N PRO A 1 12.28 19.29 1.23
CA PRO A 1 12.58 18.00 0.53
C PRO A 1 12.61 16.84 1.53
N ASN A 2 11.92 15.73 1.22
CA ASN A 2 11.96 14.51 2.05
C ASN A 2 13.17 13.63 1.67
N VAL A 3 13.33 12.48 2.33
CA VAL A 3 14.44 11.55 2.10
C VAL A 3 14.50 11.05 0.64
N ASP A 4 13.35 10.91 -0.02
CA ASP A 4 13.24 10.37 -1.37
C ASP A 4 13.91 11.29 -2.41
N PHE A 5 13.88 12.60 -2.18
CA PHE A 5 14.52 13.56 -3.07
C PHE A 5 16.05 13.38 -3.10
N TYR A 6 16.67 13.19 -1.94
CA TYR A 6 18.13 13.04 -1.86
C TYR A 6 18.58 11.61 -2.19
N SER A 7 17.81 10.59 -1.79
CA SER A 7 18.15 9.20 -2.10
C SER A 7 18.07 8.91 -3.60
N GLY A 8 17.11 9.49 -4.32
CA GLY A 8 17.03 9.36 -5.78
C GLY A 8 18.26 9.90 -6.51
N ILE A 9 18.79 11.05 -6.08
CA ILE A 9 20.02 11.63 -6.64
C ILE A 9 21.23 10.71 -6.34
N ILE A 10 21.28 10.13 -5.14
CA ILE A 10 22.37 9.22 -4.75
C ILE A 10 22.31 7.94 -5.58
N TYR A 11 21.14 7.31 -5.72
CA TYR A 11 20.99 6.08 -6.51
C TYR A 11 21.31 6.29 -8.00
N ASP A 12 20.90 7.43 -8.56
CA ASP A 12 21.30 7.86 -9.92
C ASP A 12 22.82 7.98 -10.05
N LYS A 13 23.49 8.63 -9.09
CA LYS A 13 24.96 8.77 -9.10
C LYS A 13 25.68 7.44 -8.85
N MET A 14 25.02 6.46 -8.25
CA MET A 14 25.52 5.09 -8.09
C MET A 14 25.29 4.22 -9.35
N GLY A 15 24.62 4.74 -10.38
CA GLY A 15 24.33 4.01 -11.62
C GLY A 15 23.24 2.95 -11.46
N ILE A 16 22.39 3.07 -10.44
CA ILE A 16 21.26 2.17 -10.23
C ILE A 16 20.12 2.61 -11.15
N ASP A 17 19.55 1.67 -11.90
CA ASP A 17 18.38 1.95 -12.74
C ASP A 17 17.19 2.42 -11.88
N VAL A 18 16.43 3.39 -12.39
CA VAL A 18 15.28 3.98 -11.70
C VAL A 18 14.24 2.91 -11.38
N ASP A 19 14.10 1.90 -12.24
CA ASP A 19 13.21 0.76 -12.03
C ASP A 19 13.57 -0.08 -10.78
N LEU A 20 14.80 0.04 -10.27
CA LEU A 20 15.29 -0.68 -9.09
C LEU A 20 15.14 0.11 -7.78
N PHE A 21 14.67 1.36 -7.81
CA PHE A 21 14.56 2.18 -6.60
C PHE A 21 13.52 1.62 -5.63
N THR A 22 12.35 1.19 -6.13
CA THR A 22 11.29 0.60 -5.30
C THR A 22 11.69 -0.78 -4.73
N PRO A 23 12.31 -1.70 -5.50
CA PRO A 23 12.91 -2.91 -4.95
C PRO A 23 13.93 -2.65 -3.84
N LEU A 24 14.81 -1.66 -4.00
CA LEU A 24 15.81 -1.30 -2.99
C LEU A 24 15.17 -0.82 -1.68
N PHE A 25 14.11 -0.02 -1.80
CA PHE A 25 13.30 0.38 -0.65
C PHE A 25 12.67 -0.83 0.06
N ALA A 26 12.11 -1.78 -0.70
CA ALA A 26 11.48 -2.97 -0.14
C ALA A 26 12.51 -3.84 0.62
N MET A 27 13.71 -4.01 0.08
CA MET A 27 14.81 -4.72 0.76
C MET A 27 15.19 -4.07 2.10
N ALA A 28 15.25 -2.74 2.15
CA ALA A 28 15.51 -2.04 3.41
C ALA A 28 14.34 -2.17 4.40
N ARG A 29 13.10 -2.05 3.91
CA ARG A 29 11.89 -1.95 4.75
C ARG A 29 11.38 -3.30 5.26
N VAL A 30 11.77 -4.42 4.66
CA VAL A 30 11.36 -5.76 5.09
C VAL A 30 11.64 -6.03 6.58
N SER A 31 12.75 -5.51 7.11
CA SER A 31 13.08 -5.62 8.53
C SER A 31 12.02 -4.98 9.44
N GLY A 32 11.57 -3.77 9.11
CA GLY A 32 10.51 -3.07 9.84
C GLY A 32 9.13 -3.71 9.66
N TRP A 33 8.82 -4.19 8.46
CA TRP A 33 7.56 -4.93 8.23
C TRP A 33 7.48 -6.19 9.08
N LEU A 34 8.57 -6.97 9.15
CA LEU A 34 8.62 -8.17 9.98
C LEU A 34 8.58 -7.84 11.47
N ALA A 35 9.24 -6.76 11.91
CA ALA A 35 9.16 -6.31 13.29
C ALA A 35 7.71 -5.97 13.70
N HIS A 36 7.01 -5.15 12.91
CA HIS A 36 5.61 -4.82 13.17
C HIS A 36 4.68 -6.04 13.06
N TRP A 37 4.97 -6.98 12.16
CA TRP A 37 4.22 -8.24 12.10
C TRP A 37 4.39 -9.07 13.38
N LEU A 38 5.60 -9.17 13.93
CA LEU A 38 5.85 -9.84 15.20
C LEU A 38 5.16 -9.12 16.38
N GLU A 39 5.15 -7.79 16.39
CA GLU A 39 4.39 -6.99 17.37
C GLU A 39 2.89 -7.31 17.29
N GLN A 40 2.33 -7.34 16.09
CA GLN A 40 0.93 -7.71 15.86
C GLN A 40 0.63 -9.13 16.31
N LEU A 41 1.55 -10.09 16.13
CA LEU A 41 1.35 -11.47 16.61
C LEU A 41 1.33 -11.56 18.14
N ARG A 42 2.05 -10.69 18.85
CA ARG A 42 2.07 -10.64 20.32
C ARG A 42 0.78 -10.04 20.89
N GLU A 43 0.25 -8.99 20.26
CA GLU A 43 -1.00 -8.32 20.66
C GLU A 43 -2.09 -8.44 19.58
N ASN A 44 -2.40 -9.67 19.20
CA ASN A 44 -3.17 -9.96 17.98
C ASN A 44 -4.63 -9.51 18.06
N LYS A 45 -4.90 -8.31 17.50
CA LYS A 45 -6.24 -7.77 17.29
C LYS A 45 -6.53 -7.67 15.80
N LEU A 46 -7.55 -8.39 15.35
CA LEU A 46 -8.00 -8.33 13.96
C LEU A 46 -8.58 -6.95 13.64
N PHE A 47 -8.04 -6.28 12.62
CA PHE A 47 -8.61 -5.05 12.09
C PHE A 47 -9.95 -5.32 11.40
N ARG A 48 -11.00 -4.66 11.89
CA ARG A 48 -12.36 -4.72 11.32
C ARG A 48 -12.86 -3.29 11.05
N PRO A 49 -12.38 -2.65 9.98
CA PRO A 49 -12.88 -1.33 9.60
C PRO A 49 -14.32 -1.45 9.09
N ASP A 50 -15.20 -0.61 9.61
CA ASP A 50 -16.56 -0.45 9.08
C ASP A 50 -16.59 0.57 7.94
N GLN A 51 -17.61 0.48 7.10
CA GLN A 51 -17.86 1.41 6.01
C GLN A 51 -19.28 1.96 6.10
N ILE A 52 -19.43 3.25 5.82
CA ILE A 52 -20.74 3.88 5.67
C ILE A 52 -21.14 3.75 4.21
N TYR A 53 -22.19 2.97 3.95
CA TYR A 53 -22.72 2.83 2.60
C TYR A 53 -23.47 4.10 2.18
N ALA A 54 -23.01 4.73 1.10
CA ALA A 54 -23.58 5.96 0.53
C ALA A 54 -24.29 5.74 -0.82
N GLY A 55 -24.48 4.48 -1.23
CA GLY A 55 -25.14 4.15 -2.49
C GLY A 55 -26.67 4.14 -2.39
N GLU A 56 -27.32 4.03 -3.55
CA GLU A 56 -28.76 3.82 -3.64
C GLU A 56 -29.12 2.40 -3.17
N HIS A 57 -30.08 2.30 -2.25
CA HIS A 57 -30.63 1.02 -1.82
C HIS A 57 -31.75 0.59 -2.76
N ASN A 58 -31.98 -0.72 -2.85
CA ASN A 58 -33.15 -1.31 -3.53
C ASN A 58 -33.31 -0.88 -4.99
N ARG A 59 -32.21 -0.70 -5.73
CA ARG A 59 -32.28 -0.36 -7.16
C ARG A 59 -33.04 -1.48 -7.89
N PRO A 60 -34.15 -1.18 -8.59
CA PRO A 60 -34.89 -2.20 -9.32
C PRO A 60 -34.01 -2.74 -10.45
N TYR A 61 -34.09 -4.05 -10.69
CA TYR A 61 -33.41 -4.66 -11.83
C TYR A 61 -34.04 -4.18 -13.13
N VAL A 62 -33.21 -3.71 -14.07
CA VAL A 62 -33.63 -3.34 -15.42
C VAL A 62 -33.20 -4.45 -16.41
N PRO A 63 -34.16 -5.12 -17.09
CA PRO A 63 -33.86 -6.10 -18.13
C PRO A 63 -32.90 -5.55 -19.17
N ILE A 64 -32.04 -6.41 -19.72
CA ILE A 64 -30.95 -6.00 -20.61
C ILE A 64 -31.42 -5.25 -21.86
N ASP A 65 -32.62 -5.57 -22.35
CA ASP A 65 -33.32 -4.95 -23.47
C ASP A 65 -33.86 -3.54 -23.15
N ARG A 66 -33.84 -3.11 -21.88
CA ARG A 66 -34.43 -1.86 -21.39
C ARG A 66 -33.44 -0.97 -20.59
N ARG A 67 -32.15 -1.29 -20.63
CA ARG A 67 -31.09 -0.51 -19.97
C ARG A 67 -30.83 0.80 -20.71
#